data_AF-A0A6B2LIF9-F1
#
_entry.id   AF-A0A6B2LIF9-F1
#
_cell.length_a   1.000
_cell.length_b   1.000
_cell.length_c   1.000
_cell.angle_alpha   90.00
_cell.angle_beta   90.00
_cell.angle_gamma   90.00
#
_symmetry.space_group_name_H-M   'P 1'
#
loop_
_entity.id
_entity.type
_entity.pdbx_description
1 polymer ?
#
loop_
_entity_poly.entity_id
_entity_poly.type
_entity_poly.pdbx_seq_one_letter_code
_entity_poly.pdbx_strand_id
1 'polypeptide(L)'
;MNTEKEQDKDRDRNRERGWDRSDRIERERNEREKPDRTYRDRERDTERDRGERDRDRDRERERERENLRDREKDRDRERDRERDRDRERDREREKERDRERGKDRDRDRRDKKQEGDEEGVLGGGFREMGVGEMNALRAALGLKPLSLEPEKPKEPEPTPPPPEKPSEPDGMEIESTEEMEDINERMEREKARSKEL
;
A
#
# COMPACT_ATOMS: atom_id res chain seq x y z
N MET A 1 -6.83 104.13 -41.16
CA MET A 1 -6.07 102.90 -40.82
C MET A 1 -5.76 102.95 -39.32
N ASN A 2 -5.98 101.84 -38.62
CA ASN A 2 -5.61 101.53 -37.23
C ASN A 2 -6.69 101.73 -36.14
N THR A 3 -7.67 100.82 -36.09
CA THR A 3 -8.48 100.57 -34.87
C THR A 3 -8.63 99.07 -34.55
N GLU A 4 -7.81 98.21 -35.14
CA GLU A 4 -8.01 96.74 -35.08
C GLU A 4 -6.95 95.97 -34.29
N LYS A 5 -6.02 96.65 -33.61
CA LYS A 5 -4.96 96.00 -32.81
C LYS A 5 -5.11 96.12 -31.29
N GLU A 6 -6.20 96.71 -30.82
CA GLU A 6 -6.40 96.94 -29.38
C GLU A 6 -7.43 96.01 -28.73
N GLN A 7 -8.13 95.16 -29.50
CA GLN A 7 -9.14 94.24 -28.97
C GLN A 7 -8.66 92.81 -28.71
N ASP A 8 -7.52 92.39 -29.30
CA ASP A 8 -7.00 91.02 -29.10
C ASP A 8 -6.11 90.85 -27.85
N LYS A 9 -5.64 91.95 -27.25
CA LYS A 9 -4.86 91.88 -25.98
C LYS A 9 -5.72 91.74 -24.73
N ASP A 10 -7.04 91.86 -24.86
CA ASP A 10 -8.01 91.70 -23.76
C ASP A 10 -8.68 90.32 -23.77
N ARG A 11 -8.67 89.59 -24.90
CA ARG A 11 -9.18 88.21 -24.97
C ARG A 11 -8.29 87.19 -24.27
N ASP A 12 -6.97 87.35 -24.35
CA ASP A 12 -6.02 86.43 -23.71
C ASP A 12 -5.69 86.77 -22.25
N ARG A 13 -6.03 87.99 -21.79
CA ARG A 13 -5.83 88.40 -20.39
C ARG A 13 -6.83 87.78 -19.41
N ASN A 14 -7.84 87.06 -19.92
CA ASN A 14 -8.90 86.44 -19.12
C ASN A 14 -8.77 84.90 -19.03
N ARG A 15 -7.72 84.31 -19.60
CA ARG A 15 -7.44 82.86 -19.50
C ARG A 15 -6.56 82.50 -18.30
N GLU A 16 -5.99 83.50 -17.63
CA GLU A 16 -5.03 83.35 -16.51
C GLU A 16 -5.49 84.06 -15.23
N ARG A 17 -6.79 84.19 -15.02
CA ARG A 17 -7.35 84.45 -13.67
C ARG A 17 -7.72 83.07 -13.12
N GLY A 18 -6.75 82.30 -12.66
CA GLY A 18 -6.23 82.48 -11.32
C GLY A 18 -7.19 81.74 -10.40
N TRP A 19 -6.81 80.51 -10.02
CA TRP A 19 -7.44 79.62 -9.05
C TRP A 19 -8.58 80.31 -8.29
N ASP A 20 -9.83 79.85 -8.53
CA ASP A 20 -11.03 80.43 -7.93
C ASP A 20 -10.83 80.55 -6.41
N ARG A 21 -11.45 81.52 -5.73
CA ARG A 21 -11.38 81.61 -4.26
C ARG A 21 -11.75 80.27 -3.62
N SER A 22 -12.61 79.51 -4.30
CA SER A 22 -12.94 78.11 -4.03
C SER A 22 -11.72 77.18 -4.00
N ASP A 23 -10.84 77.21 -5.01
CA ASP A 23 -9.60 76.40 -5.06
C ASP A 23 -8.61 76.77 -3.95
N ARG A 24 -8.54 78.06 -3.59
CA ARG A 24 -7.68 78.51 -2.50
C ARG A 24 -8.18 78.01 -1.15
N ILE A 25 -9.49 78.09 -0.92
CA ILE A 25 -10.15 77.60 0.30
C ILE A 25 -10.06 76.07 0.37
N GLU A 26 -10.27 75.36 -0.74
CA GLU A 26 -10.12 73.90 -0.80
C GLU A 26 -8.69 73.45 -0.55
N ARG A 27 -7.69 74.16 -1.10
CA ARG A 27 -6.28 73.88 -0.83
C ARG A 27 -5.91 74.10 0.63
N GLU A 28 -6.35 75.19 1.24
CA GLU A 28 -6.13 75.45 2.68
C GLU A 28 -6.83 74.42 3.58
N ARG A 29 -8.05 74.00 3.20
CA ARG A 29 -8.78 72.93 3.90
C ARG A 29 -8.05 71.60 3.80
N ASN A 30 -7.57 71.25 2.61
CA ASN A 30 -6.81 70.03 2.33
C ASN A 30 -5.43 70.04 3.01
N GLU A 31 -4.78 71.21 3.14
CA GLU A 31 -3.52 71.33 3.90
C GLU A 31 -3.72 71.19 5.41
N ARG A 32 -4.86 71.64 5.95
CA ARG A 32 -5.23 71.42 7.37
C ARG A 32 -5.65 69.98 7.68
N GLU A 33 -6.21 69.26 6.70
CA GLU A 33 -6.65 67.87 6.86
C GLU A 33 -5.54 66.83 6.64
N LYS A 34 -4.34 67.24 6.19
CA LYS A 34 -3.21 66.30 6.05
C LYS A 34 -2.72 65.86 7.43
N PRO A 35 -2.66 64.54 7.70
CA PRO A 35 -2.07 64.07 8.94
C PRO A 35 -0.62 64.54 8.99
N ASP A 36 -0.21 65.01 10.17
CA ASP A 36 1.16 65.47 10.35
C ASP A 36 2.14 64.31 10.06
N ARG A 37 3.33 64.65 9.58
CA ARG A 37 4.32 63.65 9.15
C ARG A 37 4.62 62.62 10.25
N THR A 38 4.59 63.03 11.52
CA THR A 38 4.87 62.15 12.66
C THR A 38 3.74 61.15 12.91
N TYR A 39 2.48 61.52 12.67
CA TYR A 39 1.35 60.58 12.74
C TYR A 39 1.47 59.51 11.67
N ARG A 40 1.83 59.90 10.45
CA ARG A 40 1.98 58.99 9.30
C ARG A 40 3.15 58.01 9.48
N ASP A 41 4.25 58.49 10.04
CA ASP A 41 5.41 57.65 10.35
C ASP A 41 5.06 56.66 11.49
N ARG A 42 4.36 57.12 12.55
CA ARG A 42 3.91 56.25 13.65
C ARG A 42 2.89 55.19 13.20
N GLU A 43 2.00 55.53 12.28
CA GLU A 43 1.03 54.58 11.71
C GLU A 43 1.75 53.48 10.91
N ARG A 44 2.74 53.85 10.09
CA ARG A 44 3.59 52.91 9.34
C ARG A 44 4.40 52.00 10.28
N ASP A 45 4.95 52.54 11.36
CA ASP A 45 5.68 51.74 12.34
C ASP A 45 4.75 50.74 13.04
N THR A 46 3.51 51.15 13.34
CA THR A 46 2.51 50.27 13.94
C THR A 46 2.05 49.17 12.98
N GLU A 47 1.88 49.49 11.69
CA GLU A 47 1.60 48.47 10.66
C GLU A 47 2.75 47.48 10.50
N ARG A 48 4.00 47.96 10.53
CA ARG A 48 5.18 47.09 10.47
C ARG A 48 5.22 46.16 11.69
N ASP A 49 5.02 46.68 12.89
CA ASP A 49 5.03 45.90 14.13
C ASP A 49 3.92 44.83 14.12
N ARG A 50 2.70 45.17 13.67
CA ARG A 50 1.63 44.19 13.48
C ARG A 50 2.01 43.11 12.47
N GLY A 51 2.57 43.50 11.32
CA GLY A 51 2.98 42.56 10.28
C GLY A 51 4.12 41.64 10.72
N GLU A 52 5.03 42.09 11.57
CA GLU A 52 6.06 41.24 12.17
C GLU A 52 5.45 40.25 13.17
N ARG A 53 4.55 40.72 14.03
CA ARG A 53 3.86 39.88 15.02
C ARG A 53 3.02 38.78 14.38
N ASP A 54 2.36 39.08 13.25
CA ASP A 54 1.59 38.09 12.51
C ASP A 54 2.50 37.03 11.87
N ARG A 55 3.63 37.43 11.28
CA ARG A 55 4.62 36.49 10.75
C ARG A 55 5.21 35.58 11.84
N ASP A 56 5.45 36.11 13.03
CA ASP A 56 5.94 35.30 14.15
C ASP A 56 4.91 34.28 14.61
N ARG A 57 3.63 34.64 14.69
CA ARG A 57 2.56 33.67 14.97
C ARG A 57 2.45 32.60 13.89
N ASP A 58 2.60 32.95 12.63
CA ASP A 58 2.54 31.98 11.54
C ASP A 58 3.69 30.98 11.62
N ARG A 59 4.92 31.43 11.90
CA ARG A 59 6.08 30.55 12.14
C ARG A 59 5.85 29.64 13.35
N GLU A 60 5.24 30.15 14.41
CA GLU A 60 4.96 29.38 15.62
C GLU A 60 3.94 28.26 15.34
N ARG A 61 2.88 28.56 14.58
CA ARG A 61 1.91 27.55 14.11
C ARG A 61 2.54 26.51 13.19
N GLU A 62 3.48 26.92 12.35
CA GLU A 62 4.19 26.01 11.45
C GLU A 62 5.05 25.00 12.23
N ARG A 63 5.79 25.48 13.23
CA ARG A 63 6.54 24.62 14.16
C ARG A 63 5.64 23.67 14.94
N GLU A 64 4.47 24.14 15.38
CA GLU A 64 3.51 23.29 16.10
C GLU A 64 2.99 22.15 15.19
N ARG A 65 2.69 22.45 13.93
CA ARG A 65 2.28 21.45 12.94
C ARG A 65 3.39 20.43 12.65
N GLU A 66 4.63 20.87 12.56
CA GLU A 66 5.78 19.98 12.39
C GLU A 66 5.92 19.02 13.58
N ASN A 67 5.85 19.55 14.79
CA ASN A 67 5.97 18.76 16.01
C ASN A 67 4.81 17.74 16.18
N LEU A 68 3.62 18.08 15.71
CA LEU A 68 2.48 17.16 15.64
C LEU A 68 2.74 16.00 14.68
N ARG A 69 3.30 16.27 13.49
CA ARG A 69 3.64 15.23 12.51
C ARG A 69 4.73 14.29 13.02
N ASP A 70 5.71 14.81 13.75
CA ASP A 70 6.74 13.96 14.36
C ASP A 70 6.18 13.06 15.46
N ARG A 71 5.31 13.60 16.33
CA ARG A 71 4.59 12.76 17.31
C ARG A 71 3.71 11.68 16.68
N GLU A 72 3.11 11.97 15.52
CA GLU A 72 2.31 11.00 14.79
C GLU A 72 3.17 9.86 14.24
N LYS A 73 4.32 10.18 13.62
CA LYS A 73 5.29 9.18 13.15
C LYS A 73 5.80 8.29 14.29
N ASP A 74 6.02 8.85 15.47
CA ASP A 74 6.49 8.06 16.61
C ASP A 74 5.42 7.10 17.14
N ARG A 75 4.15 7.50 17.16
CA ARG A 75 3.04 6.60 17.49
C ARG A 75 2.89 5.47 16.48
N ASP A 76 3.07 5.76 15.20
CA ASP A 76 3.00 4.71 14.16
C ASP A 76 4.13 3.69 14.31
N ARG A 77 5.36 4.14 14.59
CA ARG A 77 6.48 3.22 14.89
C ARG A 77 6.21 2.37 16.13
N GLU A 78 5.50 2.91 17.12
CA GLU A 78 5.14 2.17 18.33
C GLU A 78 4.09 1.08 18.03
N ARG A 79 3.06 1.39 17.24
CA ARG A 79 2.07 0.38 16.79
C ARG A 79 2.71 -0.73 15.96
N ASP A 80 3.67 -0.41 15.10
CA ASP A 80 4.35 -1.44 14.30
C ASP A 80 5.15 -2.40 15.16
N ARG A 81 5.88 -1.88 16.17
CA ARG A 81 6.57 -2.73 17.15
C ARG A 81 5.61 -3.62 17.95
N GLU A 82 4.42 -3.11 18.26
CA GLU A 82 3.39 -3.88 18.96
C GLU A 82 2.87 -5.03 18.08
N ARG A 83 2.57 -4.76 16.81
CA ARG A 83 2.15 -5.80 15.84
C ARG A 83 3.21 -6.88 15.65
N ASP A 84 4.49 -6.50 15.63
CA ASP A 84 5.56 -7.49 15.49
C ASP A 84 5.69 -8.39 16.72
N ARG A 85 5.54 -7.86 17.93
CA ARG A 85 5.50 -8.69 19.15
C ARG A 85 4.32 -9.66 19.16
N ASP A 86 3.16 -9.24 18.66
CA ASP A 86 2.00 -10.13 18.57
C ASP A 86 2.22 -11.25 17.56
N ARG A 87 2.78 -10.96 16.38
CA ARG A 87 3.17 -11.99 15.41
C ARG A 87 4.19 -12.98 15.98
N GLU A 88 5.11 -12.49 16.81
CA GLU A 88 6.12 -13.34 17.45
C GLU A 88 5.47 -14.32 18.45
N ARG A 89 4.54 -13.84 19.28
CA ARG A 89 3.76 -14.70 20.20
C ARG A 89 2.92 -15.73 19.47
N ASP A 90 2.31 -15.36 18.35
CA ASP A 90 1.50 -16.30 17.56
C ASP A 90 2.36 -17.43 16.97
N ARG A 91 3.55 -17.11 16.44
CA ARG A 91 4.50 -18.13 15.98
C ARG A 91 4.97 -19.04 17.11
N GLU A 92 5.13 -18.50 18.32
CA GLU A 92 5.52 -19.27 19.49
C GLU A 92 4.44 -20.29 19.89
N ARG A 93 3.17 -19.84 19.91
CA ARG A 93 2.00 -20.71 20.15
C ARG A 93 1.84 -21.78 19.07
N GLU A 94 2.10 -21.45 17.82
CA GLU A 94 2.05 -22.40 16.72
C GLU A 94 3.10 -23.51 16.86
N LYS A 95 4.34 -23.14 17.21
CA LYS A 95 5.41 -24.10 17.53
C LYS A 95 5.09 -24.98 18.74
N GLU A 96 4.37 -24.45 19.73
CA GLU A 96 3.94 -25.23 20.90
C GLU A 96 2.91 -26.30 20.50
N ARG A 97 1.89 -25.92 19.73
CA ARG A 97 0.88 -26.86 19.20
C ARG A 97 1.49 -27.93 18.30
N ASP A 98 2.49 -27.58 17.50
CA ASP A 98 3.13 -28.54 16.61
C ASP A 98 3.94 -29.59 17.39
N ARG A 99 4.61 -29.18 18.48
CA ARG A 99 5.27 -30.11 19.42
C ARG A 99 4.28 -31.02 20.13
N GLU A 100 3.11 -30.51 20.51
CA GLU A 100 2.06 -31.31 21.15
C GLU A 100 1.52 -32.38 20.19
N ARG A 101 1.20 -32.00 18.95
CA ARG A 101 0.80 -32.96 17.89
C ARG A 101 1.89 -33.98 17.57
N GLY A 102 3.16 -33.58 17.61
CA GLY A 102 4.30 -34.49 17.44
C GLY A 102 4.32 -35.58 18.52
N LYS A 103 4.10 -35.20 19.78
CA LYS A 103 4.05 -36.15 20.90
C LYS A 103 2.86 -37.12 20.79
N ASP A 104 1.70 -36.65 20.35
CA ASP A 104 0.53 -37.52 20.18
C ASP A 104 0.72 -38.51 19.04
N ARG A 105 1.32 -38.10 17.91
CA ARG A 105 1.69 -39.03 16.83
C ARG A 105 2.71 -40.07 17.28
N ASP A 106 3.66 -39.67 18.12
CA ASP A 106 4.65 -40.61 18.66
C ASP A 106 4.06 -41.58 19.69
N ARG A 107 3.04 -41.18 20.45
CA ARG A 107 2.25 -42.10 21.27
C ARG A 107 1.45 -43.07 20.41
N ASP A 108 0.69 -42.57 19.44
CA ASP A 108 -0.10 -43.40 18.52
C ASP A 108 0.76 -44.44 17.78
N ARG A 109 1.99 -44.06 17.39
CA ARG A 109 2.96 -45.01 16.82
C ARG A 109 3.46 -46.05 17.81
N ARG A 110 3.66 -45.70 19.09
CA ARG A 110 4.07 -46.66 20.12
C ARG A 110 2.93 -47.63 20.44
N ASP A 111 1.71 -47.13 20.54
CA ASP A 111 0.53 -47.93 20.84
C ASP A 111 0.25 -48.92 19.70
N LYS A 112 0.29 -48.47 18.44
CA LYS A 112 0.21 -49.35 17.26
C LYS A 112 1.32 -50.39 17.17
N LYS A 113 2.52 -50.05 17.64
CA LYS A 113 3.64 -50.99 17.66
C LYS A 113 3.43 -52.09 18.70
N GLN A 114 2.80 -51.76 19.84
CA GLN A 114 2.45 -52.75 20.87
C GLN A 114 1.25 -53.63 20.45
N GLU A 115 0.26 -53.08 19.75
CA GLU A 115 -0.86 -53.87 19.20
C GLU A 115 -0.43 -54.84 18.07
N GLY A 116 0.55 -54.45 17.26
CA GLY A 116 1.07 -55.29 16.18
C GLY A 116 1.80 -56.57 16.63
N ASP A 117 2.23 -56.62 17.89
CA ASP A 117 2.87 -57.81 18.47
C ASP A 117 1.83 -58.86 18.95
N GLU A 118 0.54 -58.50 19.07
CA GLU A 118 -0.54 -59.43 19.45
C GLU A 118 -1.38 -59.91 18.23
N GLU A 119 -1.50 -59.12 17.15
CA GLU A 119 -2.20 -59.53 15.91
C GLU A 119 -1.28 -60.06 14.78
N GLY A 120 0.04 -60.11 15.00
CA GLY A 120 1.03 -60.56 14.01
C GLY A 120 0.98 -62.05 13.63
N VAL A 121 0.12 -62.87 14.26
CA VAL A 121 0.07 -64.32 14.02
C VAL A 121 -0.74 -64.71 12.77
N LEU A 122 -1.55 -63.81 12.20
CA LEU A 122 -2.41 -64.13 11.02
C LEU A 122 -2.01 -63.42 9.72
N GLY A 123 -1.18 -62.37 9.76
CA GLY A 123 -0.89 -61.51 8.59
C GLY A 123 0.26 -61.97 7.67
N GLY A 124 1.05 -62.97 8.09
CA GLY A 124 2.25 -63.42 7.38
C GLY A 124 2.10 -64.68 6.51
N GLY A 125 1.17 -65.58 6.84
CA GLY A 125 1.14 -66.93 6.25
C GLY A 125 0.45 -67.04 4.89
N PHE A 126 -0.32 -66.04 4.47
CA PHE A 126 -1.16 -66.13 3.26
C PHE A 126 -0.42 -65.73 1.97
N ARG A 127 0.67 -64.96 2.06
CA ARG A 127 1.46 -64.52 0.90
C ARG A 127 2.51 -65.54 0.45
N GLU A 128 2.87 -66.49 1.31
CA GLU A 128 3.86 -67.55 1.03
C GLU A 128 3.24 -68.90 0.67
N MET A 129 1.94 -69.10 0.91
CA MET A 129 1.26 -70.34 0.53
C MET A 129 1.15 -70.44 -0.99
N GLY A 130 1.67 -71.53 -1.53
CA GLY A 130 1.58 -71.81 -2.96
C GLY A 130 0.12 -71.94 -3.40
N VAL A 131 -0.17 -71.68 -4.67
CA VAL A 131 -1.53 -71.78 -5.25
C VAL A 131 -2.18 -73.14 -4.96
N GLY A 132 -1.39 -74.20 -4.81
CA GLY A 132 -1.85 -75.52 -4.39
C GLY A 132 -2.32 -75.60 -2.93
N GLU A 133 -1.59 -75.01 -1.99
CA GLU A 133 -1.95 -74.98 -0.56
C GLU A 133 -3.18 -74.10 -0.33
N MET A 134 -3.26 -73.00 -1.07
CA MET A 134 -4.41 -72.10 -1.10
C MET A 134 -5.66 -72.81 -1.65
N ASN A 135 -5.52 -73.62 -2.70
CA ASN A 135 -6.62 -74.41 -3.24
C ASN A 135 -7.05 -75.56 -2.31
N ALA A 136 -6.12 -76.15 -1.56
CA ALA A 136 -6.43 -77.18 -0.56
C ALA A 136 -7.22 -76.60 0.62
N LEU A 137 -6.82 -75.43 1.13
CA LEU A 137 -7.59 -74.69 2.14
C LEU A 137 -8.96 -74.26 1.61
N ARG A 138 -9.03 -73.82 0.36
CA ARG A 138 -10.28 -73.44 -0.31
C ARG A 138 -11.24 -74.64 -0.39
N ALA A 139 -10.73 -75.81 -0.75
CA ALA A 139 -11.51 -77.06 -0.78
C ALA A 139 -12.00 -77.48 0.62
N ALA A 140 -11.16 -77.35 1.66
CA ALA A 140 -11.55 -77.65 3.04
C ALA A 140 -12.68 -76.73 3.54
N LEU A 141 -12.77 -75.51 3.00
CA LEU A 141 -13.84 -74.55 3.26
C LEU A 141 -15.03 -74.66 2.29
N GLY A 142 -15.05 -75.69 1.43
CA GLY A 142 -16.12 -75.92 0.43
C GLY A 142 -16.15 -74.89 -0.70
N LEU A 143 -15.11 -74.09 -0.84
CA LEU A 143 -14.95 -73.09 -1.88
C LEU A 143 -14.29 -73.73 -3.11
N LYS A 144 -14.74 -73.35 -4.31
CA LYS A 144 -14.20 -73.87 -5.58
C LYS A 144 -12.70 -73.53 -5.71
N PRO A 145 -11.84 -74.33 -6.34
CA PRO A 145 -10.44 -73.94 -6.56
C PRO A 145 -10.33 -72.69 -7.44
N LEU A 146 -9.26 -71.92 -7.28
CA LEU A 146 -8.84 -70.86 -8.20
C LEU A 146 -8.31 -71.54 -9.48
N SER A 147 -9.21 -72.00 -10.34
CA SER A 147 -8.85 -72.45 -11.68
C SER A 147 -8.47 -71.24 -12.53
N LEU A 148 -7.21 -71.18 -12.97
CA LEU A 148 -6.89 -70.52 -14.23
C LEU A 148 -7.54 -71.37 -15.33
N GLU A 149 -8.78 -71.07 -15.67
CA GLU A 149 -9.22 -71.39 -17.02
C GLU A 149 -8.34 -70.56 -17.97
N PRO A 150 -7.78 -71.14 -19.04
CA PRO A 150 -7.14 -70.34 -20.07
C PRO A 150 -8.23 -69.49 -20.72
N GLU A 151 -8.43 -68.27 -20.21
CA GLU A 151 -9.23 -67.29 -20.93
C GLU A 151 -8.59 -67.12 -22.31
N LYS A 152 -9.38 -67.36 -23.36
CA LYS A 152 -9.08 -66.96 -24.73
C LYS A 152 -8.46 -65.55 -24.72
N PRO A 153 -7.43 -65.27 -25.54
CA PRO A 153 -6.86 -63.93 -25.59
C PRO A 153 -7.97 -62.94 -25.98
N LYS A 154 -8.41 -62.12 -25.03
CA LYS A 154 -9.20 -60.93 -25.29
C LYS A 154 -8.29 -59.95 -26.03
N GLU A 155 -8.75 -59.48 -27.17
CA GLU A 155 -8.10 -58.41 -27.92
C GLU A 155 -7.82 -57.22 -26.99
N PRO A 156 -6.67 -56.53 -27.12
CA PRO A 156 -6.37 -55.40 -26.25
C PRO A 156 -7.37 -54.27 -26.52
N GLU A 157 -8.19 -53.94 -25.53
CA GLU A 157 -9.01 -52.73 -25.58
C GLU A 157 -8.11 -51.49 -25.71
N PRO A 158 -8.50 -50.47 -26.50
CA PRO A 158 -7.70 -49.27 -26.66
C PRO A 158 -7.60 -48.54 -25.31
N THR A 159 -6.37 -48.18 -24.91
CA THR A 159 -6.12 -47.40 -23.70
C THR A 159 -6.86 -46.07 -23.77
N PRO A 160 -7.58 -45.65 -22.71
CA PRO A 160 -8.21 -44.33 -22.68
C PRO A 160 -7.12 -43.25 -22.79
N PRO A 161 -7.37 -42.15 -23.53
CA PRO A 161 -6.40 -41.07 -23.63
C PRO A 161 -6.11 -40.46 -22.26
N PRO A 162 -4.89 -39.94 -22.02
CA PRO A 162 -4.53 -39.34 -20.75
C PRO A 162 -5.45 -38.15 -20.43
N PRO A 163 -5.79 -37.91 -19.15
CA PRO A 163 -6.69 -36.82 -18.77
C PRO A 163 -6.10 -35.48 -19.20
N GLU A 164 -6.92 -34.67 -19.89
CA GLU A 164 -6.57 -33.31 -20.27
C GLU A 164 -6.22 -32.50 -19.02
N LYS A 165 -5.09 -31.78 -19.10
CA LYS A 165 -4.66 -30.85 -18.05
C LYS A 165 -5.76 -29.80 -17.86
N PRO A 166 -6.05 -29.34 -16.63
CA PRO A 166 -6.96 -28.22 -16.44
C PRO A 166 -6.41 -27.01 -17.19
N SER A 167 -7.26 -26.41 -18.01
CA SER A 167 -7.02 -25.16 -18.72
C SER A 167 -6.43 -24.12 -17.78
N GLU A 168 -5.27 -23.57 -18.15
CA GLU A 168 -4.73 -22.37 -17.52
C GLU A 168 -5.81 -21.27 -17.57
N PRO A 169 -6.01 -20.50 -16.48
CA PRO A 169 -6.92 -19.36 -16.54
C PRO A 169 -6.35 -18.38 -17.57
N ASP A 170 -7.25 -17.86 -18.42
CA ASP A 170 -6.97 -16.87 -19.45
C ASP A 170 -5.87 -15.90 -19.02
N GLY A 171 -4.72 -16.02 -19.69
CA GLY A 171 -3.62 -15.08 -19.54
C GLY A 171 -4.17 -13.68 -19.80
N MET A 172 -3.98 -12.78 -18.83
CA MET A 172 -4.08 -11.36 -19.08
C MET A 172 -3.23 -11.06 -20.31
N GLU A 173 -3.89 -10.64 -21.40
CA GLU A 173 -3.23 -10.02 -22.53
C GLU A 173 -2.51 -8.78 -21.97
N ILE A 174 -1.21 -8.92 -21.72
CA ILE A 174 -0.35 -7.76 -21.55
C ILE A 174 -0.17 -7.24 -22.97
N GLU A 175 -1.11 -6.40 -23.38
CA GLU A 175 -0.97 -5.60 -24.59
C GLU A 175 0.26 -4.68 -24.40
N SER A 176 1.13 -4.67 -25.41
CA SER A 176 2.30 -3.81 -25.56
C SER A 176 3.60 -4.23 -24.83
N THR A 177 4.63 -4.44 -25.64
CA THR A 177 6.03 -4.58 -25.20
C THR A 177 6.58 -3.32 -24.53
N GLU A 178 5.88 -2.18 -24.65
CA GLU A 178 6.24 -0.91 -24.03
C GLU A 178 5.95 -0.91 -22.52
N GLU A 179 4.84 -1.51 -22.06
CA GLU A 179 4.54 -1.58 -20.62
C GLU A 179 5.51 -2.51 -19.87
N MET A 180 6.03 -3.54 -20.54
CA MET A 180 6.99 -4.46 -19.94
C MET A 180 8.38 -3.84 -19.80
N GLU A 181 8.77 -2.95 -20.70
CA GLU A 181 10.01 -2.17 -20.61
C GLU A 181 9.95 -1.15 -19.46
N ASP A 182 8.80 -0.49 -19.25
CA ASP A 182 8.58 0.46 -18.15
C ASP A 182 8.65 -0.22 -16.77
N ILE A 183 8.09 -1.43 -16.65
CA ILE A 183 8.16 -2.22 -15.41
C ILE A 183 9.61 -2.63 -15.13
N ASN A 184 10.35 -3.06 -16.16
CA ASN A 184 11.73 -3.49 -15.98
C ASN A 184 12.65 -2.29 -15.65
N GLU A 185 12.41 -1.12 -16.25
CA GLU A 185 13.15 0.10 -15.95
C GLU A 185 12.85 0.61 -14.52
N ARG A 186 11.61 0.48 -14.05
CA ARG A 186 11.22 0.80 -12.67
C ARG A 186 11.88 -0.13 -11.66
N MET A 187 11.94 -1.42 -11.97
CA MET A 187 12.63 -2.44 -11.15
C MET A 187 14.13 -2.17 -11.08
N GLU A 188 14.77 -1.80 -12.19
CA GLU A 188 16.20 -1.47 -12.19
C GLU A 188 16.51 -0.16 -11.45
N ARG A 189 15.62 0.85 -11.53
CA ARG A 189 15.74 2.08 -10.71
C ARG A 189 15.60 1.80 -9.21
N GLU A 190 14.70 0.90 -8.80
CA GLU A 190 14.60 0.49 -7.40
C GLU A 190 15.81 -0.31 -6.94
N LYS A 191 16.30 -1.25 -7.76
CA LYS A 191 17.54 -1.99 -7.44
C LYS A 191 18.73 -1.06 -7.30
N ALA A 192 18.86 -0.04 -8.15
CA ALA A 192 19.90 0.96 -8.04
C ALA A 192 19.79 1.79 -6.75
N ARG A 193 18.58 2.22 -6.38
CA ARG A 193 18.32 2.93 -5.11
C ARG A 193 18.61 2.08 -3.89
N SER A 194 18.35 0.77 -3.95
CA SER A 194 18.65 -0.16 -2.86
C SER A 194 20.15 -0.41 -2.65
N LYS A 195 20.98 -0.11 -3.65
CA LYS A 195 22.45 -0.28 -3.61
C LYS A 195 23.21 0.93 -3.06
N GLU A 196 22.55 2.08 -2.88
CA GLU A 196 23.15 3.31 -2.33
C GLU A 196 22.84 3.53 -0.82
N LEU A 197 22.13 2.59 -0.18
CA LEU A 197 21.94 2.53 1.29
C LEU A 197 22.90 1.49 1.91
#